data_AF-A0A832WGM9-F1
#
_entry.id   AF-A0A832WGM9-F1
#
_cell.length_a   1.000
_cell.length_b   1.000
_cell.length_c   1.000
_cell.angle_alpha   90.00
_cell.angle_beta   90.00
_cell.angle_gamma   90.00
#
_symmetry.space_group_name_H-M   'P 1'
#
loop_
_entity.id
_entity.type
_entity.pdbx_description
1 polymer ?
#
loop_
_entity_poly.entity_id
_entity_poly.type
_entity_poly.pdbx_seq_one_letter_code
_entity_poly.pdbx_strand_id
1 'polypeptide(L)'
;MVAARYEKSENIVQGSLREYDRLMKFFQRPLFLSLTIGVPFCIFKLLFGMVAIQVVTFPYHGVLAVFGWVVVLWAGTDLAMNAAKALFDLFDRQAPFEYCTIAQMGACFHMPLVFLALDTLLSFVIICVMLWSGWITLLTPVESYFWYAATTMNLISLSLVMLYNEVRKVRSVS
;
A
#
# COMPACT_ATOMS: atom_id res chain seq x y z
N MET A 1 12.31 -43.29 25.07
CA MET A 1 11.78 -41.94 25.40
C MET A 1 12.41 -40.80 24.60
N VAL A 2 13.66 -40.91 24.13
CA VAL A 2 14.33 -39.83 23.36
C VAL A 2 13.80 -39.72 21.93
N ALA A 3 13.60 -40.82 21.20
CA ALA A 3 13.09 -40.83 19.83
C ALA A 3 11.70 -40.17 19.68
N ALA A 4 10.76 -40.48 20.59
CA ALA A 4 9.42 -39.87 20.59
C ALA A 4 9.44 -38.35 20.87
N ARG A 5 10.52 -37.83 21.49
CA ARG A 5 10.69 -36.39 21.74
C ARG A 5 11.22 -35.66 20.50
N TYR A 6 12.08 -36.31 19.71
CA TYR A 6 12.53 -35.81 18.40
C TYR A 6 11.40 -35.80 17.38
N GLU A 7 10.63 -36.88 17.29
CA GLU A 7 9.51 -37.00 16.34
C GLU A 7 8.39 -36.01 16.65
N LYS A 8 8.12 -35.75 17.95
CA LYS A 8 7.19 -34.69 18.37
C LYS A 8 7.73 -33.30 18.05
N SER A 9 9.04 -33.08 18.18
CA SER A 9 9.68 -31.80 17.86
C SER A 9 9.68 -31.51 16.36
N GLU A 10 9.98 -32.51 15.51
CA GLU A 10 9.90 -32.38 14.06
C GLU A 10 8.48 -32.10 13.58
N ASN A 11 7.48 -32.82 14.10
CA ASN A 11 6.09 -32.59 13.72
C ASN A 11 5.59 -31.18 14.13
N ILE A 12 6.02 -30.64 15.27
CA ILE A 12 5.70 -29.27 15.69
C ILE A 12 6.38 -28.25 14.78
N VAL A 13 7.67 -28.44 14.46
CA VAL A 13 8.42 -27.55 13.57
C VAL A 13 7.82 -27.54 12.16
N GLN A 14 7.48 -28.71 11.63
CA GLN A 14 6.91 -28.88 10.29
C GLN A 14 5.47 -28.37 10.20
N GLY A 15 4.67 -28.53 11.26
CA GLY A 15 3.36 -27.90 11.40
C GLY A 15 3.45 -26.37 11.41
N SER A 16 4.41 -25.81 12.16
CA SER A 16 4.67 -24.37 12.20
C SER A 16 5.06 -23.85 10.81
N LEU A 17 6.02 -24.51 10.13
CA LEU A 17 6.50 -24.11 8.81
C LEU A 17 5.37 -24.10 7.76
N ARG A 18 4.45 -25.07 7.82
CA ARG A 18 3.29 -25.15 6.92
C ARG A 18 2.25 -24.05 7.19
N GLU A 19 2.08 -23.60 8.43
CA GLU A 19 1.24 -22.43 8.75
C GLU A 19 1.88 -21.13 8.30
N TYR A 20 3.20 -20.97 8.50
CA TYR A 20 3.97 -19.83 7.99
C TYR A 20 3.83 -19.71 6.46
N ASP A 21 3.94 -20.81 5.72
CA ASP A 21 3.79 -20.81 4.25
C ASP A 21 2.37 -20.43 3.79
N ARG A 22 1.32 -20.81 4.53
CA ARG A 22 -0.06 -20.41 4.21
C ARG A 22 -0.30 -18.94 4.49
N LEU A 23 0.16 -18.43 5.62
CA LEU A 23 0.09 -17.00 5.95
C LEU A 23 0.90 -16.18 4.93
N MET A 24 2.06 -16.67 4.51
CA MET A 24 2.88 -16.02 3.48
C MET A 24 2.14 -15.90 2.15
N LYS A 25 1.54 -16.99 1.66
CA LYS A 25 0.71 -16.95 0.45
C LYS A 25 -0.45 -15.97 0.59
N PHE A 26 -1.00 -15.81 1.79
CA PHE A 26 -2.08 -14.85 2.06
C PHE A 26 -1.60 -13.39 2.03
N PHE A 27 -0.55 -13.04 2.78
CA PHE A 27 0.00 -11.67 2.82
C PHE A 27 0.63 -11.24 1.49
N GLN A 28 1.09 -12.18 0.68
CA GLN A 28 1.67 -11.92 -0.64
C GLN A 28 0.64 -11.99 -1.78
N ARG A 29 -0.63 -12.32 -1.50
CA ARG A 29 -1.66 -12.32 -2.54
C ARG A 29 -1.83 -10.91 -3.11
N PRO A 30 -1.81 -10.74 -4.44
CA PRO A 30 -2.07 -9.46 -5.08
C PRO A 30 -3.37 -8.81 -4.61
N LEU A 31 -4.42 -9.60 -4.34
CA LEU A 31 -5.67 -9.10 -3.76
C LEU A 31 -5.48 -8.52 -2.35
N PHE A 32 -4.72 -9.17 -1.47
CA PHE A 32 -4.46 -8.66 -0.12
C PHE A 32 -3.61 -7.38 -0.16
N LEU A 33 -2.54 -7.37 -0.95
CA LEU A 33 -1.70 -6.17 -1.12
C LEU A 33 -2.51 -5.02 -1.73
N SER A 34 -3.32 -5.28 -2.75
CA SER A 34 -4.16 -4.26 -3.36
C SER A 34 -5.18 -3.72 -2.37
N LEU A 35 -5.86 -4.57 -1.58
CA LEU A 35 -6.90 -4.11 -0.67
C LEU A 35 -6.37 -3.41 0.58
N THR A 36 -5.19 -3.80 1.06
CA THR A 36 -4.67 -3.30 2.35
C THR A 36 -3.53 -2.30 2.21
N ILE A 37 -2.84 -2.27 1.07
CA ILE A 37 -1.78 -1.31 0.78
C ILE A 37 -2.24 -0.39 -0.34
N GLY A 38 -2.59 -0.92 -1.50
CA GLY A 38 -2.87 -0.15 -2.72
C GLY A 38 -4.11 0.76 -2.65
N VAL A 39 -5.28 0.22 -2.34
CA VAL A 39 -6.54 0.98 -2.25
C VAL A 39 -6.45 2.05 -1.14
N PRO A 40 -5.98 1.73 0.08
CA PRO A 40 -5.74 2.74 1.10
C PRO A 40 -4.80 3.86 0.65
N PHE A 41 -3.74 3.51 -0.08
CA PHE A 41 -2.80 4.46 -0.66
C PHE A 41 -3.46 5.45 -1.61
N CYS A 42 -4.36 4.96 -2.46
CA CYS A 42 -5.11 5.79 -3.38
C CYS A 42 -6.14 6.68 -2.67
N ILE A 43 -6.80 6.16 -1.62
CA ILE A 43 -7.84 6.90 -0.88
C ILE A 43 -7.27 8.14 -0.22
N PHE A 44 -6.20 8.05 0.58
CA PHE A 44 -5.66 9.24 1.23
C PHE A 44 -5.04 10.21 0.20
N LYS A 45 -4.48 9.70 -0.91
CA LYS A 45 -3.95 10.53 -2.00
C LYS A 45 -5.08 11.34 -2.68
N LEU A 46 -6.24 10.71 -2.94
CA LEU A 46 -7.44 11.37 -3.44
C LEU A 46 -7.94 12.46 -2.50
N LEU A 47 -8.09 12.13 -1.20
CA LEU A 47 -8.58 13.08 -0.20
C LEU A 47 -7.66 14.29 -0.06
N PHE A 48 -6.34 14.09 -0.08
CA PHE A 48 -5.38 15.19 -0.10
C PHE A 48 -5.54 16.08 -1.33
N GLY A 49 -5.67 15.49 -2.52
CA GLY A 49 -5.88 16.25 -3.76
C GLY A 49 -7.17 17.07 -3.73
N MET A 50 -8.26 16.52 -3.18
CA MET A 50 -9.53 17.23 -3.00
C MET A 50 -9.39 18.42 -2.05
N VAL A 51 -8.70 18.24 -0.92
CA VAL A 51 -8.44 19.35 0.02
C VAL A 51 -7.55 20.42 -0.61
N ALA A 52 -6.52 20.03 -1.37
CA ALA A 52 -5.66 20.98 -2.08
C ALA A 52 -6.44 21.86 -3.07
N ILE A 53 -7.49 21.32 -3.72
CA ILE A 53 -8.41 22.09 -4.58
C ILE A 53 -9.25 23.06 -3.73
N GLN A 54 -9.74 22.64 -2.55
CA GLN A 54 -10.63 23.43 -1.69
C GLN A 54 -9.94 24.59 -0.98
N VAL A 55 -8.65 24.47 -0.66
CA VAL A 55 -7.87 25.50 0.04
C VAL A 55 -7.68 26.79 -0.82
N VAL A 56 -8.13 26.80 -2.08
CA VAL A 56 -8.11 27.95 -2.99
C VAL A 56 -9.23 28.95 -2.65
N THR A 57 -9.10 29.63 -1.52
CA THR A 57 -9.90 30.83 -1.16
C THR A 57 -9.11 32.14 -1.28
N PHE A 58 -7.91 32.12 -1.87
CA PHE A 58 -7.06 33.31 -2.02
C PHE A 58 -6.54 33.52 -3.47
N PRO A 59 -6.37 34.78 -3.90
CA PRO A 59 -6.26 35.17 -5.32
C PRO A 59 -4.99 34.73 -6.08
N TYR A 60 -4.01 34.06 -5.46
CA TYR A 60 -2.72 33.69 -6.08
C TYR A 60 -2.45 32.17 -6.17
N HIS A 61 -3.45 31.31 -5.94
CA HIS A 61 -3.27 29.85 -5.79
C HIS A 61 -3.80 28.97 -6.94
N GLY A 62 -3.92 29.49 -8.17
CA GLY A 62 -4.30 28.66 -9.33
C GLY A 62 -3.38 27.43 -9.53
N VAL A 63 -2.10 27.58 -9.20
CA VAL A 63 -1.11 26.48 -9.23
C VAL A 63 -1.45 25.36 -8.24
N LEU A 64 -1.99 25.69 -7.06
CA LEU A 64 -2.35 24.69 -6.05
C LEU A 64 -3.59 23.90 -6.46
N ALA A 65 -4.58 24.56 -7.08
CA ALA A 65 -5.74 23.89 -7.66
C ALA A 65 -5.33 22.93 -8.78
N VAL A 66 -4.45 23.37 -9.69
CA VAL A 66 -3.92 22.51 -10.76
C VAL A 66 -3.17 21.32 -10.17
N PHE A 67 -2.33 21.54 -9.17
CA PHE A 67 -1.63 20.48 -8.46
C PHE A 67 -2.62 19.49 -7.81
N GLY A 68 -3.66 19.98 -7.13
CA GLY A 68 -4.70 19.14 -6.54
C GLY A 68 -5.40 18.26 -7.58
N TRP A 69 -5.77 18.82 -8.73
CA TRP A 69 -6.34 18.04 -9.84
C TRP A 69 -5.39 16.98 -10.40
N VAL A 70 -4.10 17.31 -10.54
CA VAL A 70 -3.09 16.33 -10.96
C VAL A 70 -3.02 15.18 -9.96
N VAL A 71 -3.02 15.47 -8.65
CA VAL A 71 -3.00 14.43 -7.62
C VAL A 71 -4.29 13.60 -7.63
N VAL A 72 -5.46 14.21 -7.82
CA VAL A 72 -6.74 13.48 -7.92
C VAL A 72 -6.74 12.53 -9.12
N LEU A 73 -6.33 13.01 -10.29
CA LEU A 73 -6.25 12.18 -11.50
C LEU A 73 -5.26 11.03 -11.30
N TRP A 74 -4.07 11.34 -10.77
CA TRP A 74 -3.04 10.36 -10.47
C TRP A 74 -3.54 9.26 -9.52
N ALA A 75 -4.15 9.65 -8.41
CA ALA A 75 -4.72 8.72 -7.44
C ALA A 75 -5.90 7.91 -8.02
N GLY A 76 -6.70 8.51 -8.89
CA GLY A 76 -7.76 7.81 -9.61
C GLY A 76 -7.22 6.72 -10.54
N THR A 77 -6.16 7.01 -11.31
CA THR A 77 -5.48 6.00 -12.13
C THR A 77 -4.85 4.89 -11.29
N ASP A 78 -4.17 5.23 -10.20
CA ASP A 78 -3.60 4.23 -9.29
C ASP A 78 -4.70 3.34 -8.67
N LEU A 79 -5.85 3.92 -8.33
CA LEU A 79 -7.00 3.17 -7.79
C LEU A 79 -7.54 2.19 -8.82
N ALA A 80 -7.71 2.63 -10.07
CA ALA A 80 -8.17 1.77 -11.16
C ALA A 80 -7.20 0.60 -11.41
N MET A 81 -5.89 0.87 -11.39
CA MET A 81 -4.87 -0.16 -11.55
C MET A 81 -4.90 -1.18 -10.40
N ASN A 82 -4.96 -0.72 -9.14
CA ASN A 82 -5.08 -1.61 -7.98
C ASN A 82 -6.37 -2.44 -8.04
N ALA A 83 -7.52 -1.81 -8.31
CA ALA A 83 -8.80 -2.51 -8.44
C ALA A 83 -8.77 -3.57 -9.57
N ALA A 84 -8.20 -3.23 -10.72
CA ALA A 84 -8.04 -4.17 -11.81
C ALA A 84 -7.13 -5.34 -11.40
N LYS A 85 -6.02 -5.08 -10.71
CA LYS A 85 -5.09 -6.12 -10.26
C LYS A 85 -5.74 -7.07 -9.25
N ALA A 86 -6.54 -6.54 -8.33
CA ALA A 86 -7.36 -7.36 -7.41
C ALA A 86 -8.40 -8.20 -8.16
N LEU A 87 -9.03 -7.65 -9.20
CA LEU A 87 -10.01 -8.36 -10.01
C LEU A 87 -9.38 -9.48 -10.84
N PHE A 88 -8.20 -9.23 -11.43
CA PHE A 88 -7.42 -10.25 -12.15
C PHE A 88 -7.04 -11.41 -11.22
N ASP A 89 -6.58 -11.12 -10.00
CA ASP A 89 -6.27 -12.14 -8.99
C ASP A 89 -7.52 -12.95 -8.60
N LEU A 90 -8.69 -12.32 -8.53
CA LEU A 90 -9.96 -13.01 -8.26
C LEU A 90 -10.37 -13.98 -9.39
N PHE A 91 -9.96 -13.69 -10.63
CA PHE A 91 -10.15 -14.57 -11.79
C PHE A 91 -8.98 -15.55 -12.01
N ASP A 92 -8.08 -15.70 -11.03
CA ASP A 92 -6.84 -16.51 -11.12
C ASP A 92 -5.97 -16.14 -12.34
N ARG A 93 -6.01 -14.87 -12.78
CA ARG A 93 -5.19 -14.34 -13.88
C ARG A 93 -4.11 -13.41 -13.34
N GLN A 94 -2.92 -13.49 -13.91
CA GLN A 94 -1.86 -12.53 -13.64
C GLN A 94 -2.10 -11.25 -14.44
N ALA A 95 -2.12 -10.09 -13.76
CA ALA A 95 -2.23 -8.80 -14.42
C ALA A 95 -0.90 -8.42 -15.11
N PRO A 96 -0.91 -7.94 -16.37
CA PRO A 96 0.31 -7.59 -17.11
C PRO A 96 0.86 -6.19 -16.78
N PHE A 97 0.42 -5.58 -15.68
CA PHE A 97 0.76 -4.20 -15.28
C PHE A 97 1.06 -4.10 -13.78
N GLU A 98 1.73 -3.03 -13.38
CA GLU A 98 2.14 -2.76 -12.00
C GLU A 98 1.02 -2.24 -11.10
N TYR A 99 1.26 -2.12 -9.79
CA TYR A 99 0.23 -1.65 -8.84
C TYR A 99 -0.05 -0.14 -8.96
N CYS A 100 0.93 0.66 -9.39
CA CYS A 100 0.81 2.11 -9.44
C CYS A 100 1.33 2.64 -10.78
N THR A 101 0.83 3.79 -11.22
CA THR A 101 1.25 4.47 -12.46
C THR A 101 2.74 4.79 -12.47
N ILE A 102 3.30 5.25 -11.36
CA ILE A 102 4.75 5.52 -11.25
C ILE A 102 5.55 4.22 -11.39
N ALA A 103 5.13 3.14 -10.75
CA ALA A 103 5.77 1.83 -10.90
C ALA A 103 5.67 1.32 -12.35
N GLN A 104 4.55 1.57 -13.03
CA GLN A 104 4.38 1.24 -14.45
C GLN A 104 5.33 2.03 -15.34
N MET A 105 5.59 3.31 -15.05
CA MET A 105 6.65 4.06 -15.72
C MET A 105 8.03 3.46 -15.45
N GLY A 106 8.29 3.06 -14.20
CA GLY A 106 9.52 2.36 -13.82
C GLY A 106 9.73 1.03 -14.55
N ALA A 107 8.64 0.33 -14.90
CA ALA A 107 8.71 -0.89 -15.70
C ALA A 107 9.27 -0.62 -17.12
N CYS A 108 8.98 0.53 -17.72
CA CYS A 108 9.59 0.94 -18.99
C CYS A 108 11.11 1.14 -18.88
N PHE A 109 11.61 1.50 -17.69
CA PHE A 109 13.03 1.62 -17.38
C PHE A 109 13.63 0.35 -16.76
N HIS A 110 12.90 -0.77 -16.73
CA HIS A 110 13.31 -2.04 -16.09
C HIS A 110 13.60 -1.93 -14.58
N MET A 111 13.04 -0.91 -13.89
CA MET A 111 13.23 -0.66 -12.46
C MET A 111 11.89 -0.42 -11.71
N PRO A 112 10.87 -1.29 -11.85
CA PRO A 112 9.54 -1.05 -11.27
C PRO A 112 9.55 -0.91 -9.74
N LEU A 113 10.40 -1.69 -9.04
CA LEU A 113 10.49 -1.66 -7.58
C LEU A 113 11.03 -0.32 -7.03
N VAL A 114 11.98 0.31 -7.72
CA VAL A 114 12.53 1.61 -7.30
C VAL A 114 11.46 2.69 -7.41
N PHE A 115 10.71 2.67 -8.51
CA PHE A 115 9.63 3.62 -8.76
C PHE A 115 8.44 3.39 -7.82
N LEU A 116 8.17 2.15 -7.43
CA LEU A 116 7.20 1.84 -6.37
C LEU A 116 7.63 2.40 -5.01
N ALA A 117 8.92 2.30 -4.66
CA ALA A 117 9.45 2.91 -3.45
C ALA A 117 9.37 4.45 -3.49
N LEU A 118 9.58 5.05 -4.66
CA LEU A 118 9.44 6.49 -4.87
C LEU A 118 7.98 6.94 -4.71
N ASP A 119 7.02 6.23 -5.30
CA ASP A 119 5.59 6.50 -5.08
C ASP A 119 5.24 6.40 -3.59
N THR A 120 5.75 5.36 -2.92
CA THR A 120 5.57 5.18 -1.47
C THR A 120 6.11 6.35 -0.67
N LEU A 121 7.30 6.85 -1.01
CA LEU A 121 7.90 8.05 -0.40
C LEU A 121 7.01 9.28 -0.61
N LEU A 122 6.54 9.52 -1.84
CA LEU A 122 5.67 10.65 -2.16
C LEU A 122 4.37 10.62 -1.33
N SER A 123 3.79 9.44 -1.13
CA SER A 123 2.61 9.29 -0.28
C SER A 123 2.87 9.54 1.20
N PHE A 124 4.03 9.16 1.73
CA PHE A 124 4.39 9.57 3.09
C PHE A 124 4.57 11.08 3.20
N VAL A 125 5.13 11.73 2.17
CA VAL A 125 5.18 13.20 2.11
C VAL A 125 3.77 13.79 2.12
N ILE A 126 2.82 13.23 1.38
CA ILE A 126 1.41 13.66 1.40
C ILE A 126 0.82 13.55 2.82
N ILE A 127 1.04 12.43 3.51
CA ILE A 127 0.58 12.25 4.90
C ILE A 127 1.19 13.33 5.81
N CYS A 128 2.50 13.54 5.72
CA CYS A 128 3.20 14.56 6.51
C CYS A 128 2.66 15.97 6.25
N VAL A 129 2.46 16.35 4.98
CA VAL A 129 1.92 17.66 4.62
C VAL A 129 0.49 17.82 5.14
N MET A 130 -0.37 16.81 4.97
CA MET A 130 -1.76 16.86 5.44
C MET A 130 -1.86 17.07 6.95
N LEU A 131 -0.99 16.40 7.72
CA LEU A 131 -0.95 16.54 9.18
C LEU A 131 -0.31 17.87 9.61
N TRP A 132 0.83 18.24 9.03
CA TRP A 132 1.59 19.43 9.45
C TRP A 132 0.88 20.74 9.09
N SER A 133 0.23 20.80 7.93
CA SER A 133 -0.53 21.98 7.49
C SER A 133 -1.87 22.16 8.22
N GLY A 134 -2.31 21.15 8.99
CA GLY A 134 -3.63 21.14 9.62
C GLY A 134 -4.80 20.89 8.65
N TRP A 135 -4.52 20.60 7.37
CA TRP A 135 -5.53 20.36 6.33
C TRP A 135 -6.45 19.18 6.63
N ILE A 136 -6.02 18.26 7.50
CA ILE A 136 -6.87 17.18 7.99
C ILE A 136 -8.18 17.67 8.62
N THR A 137 -8.21 18.89 9.17
CA THR A 137 -9.41 19.49 9.77
C THR A 137 -10.43 19.98 8.74
N LEU A 138 -10.04 20.07 7.46
CA LEU A 138 -10.92 20.49 6.36
C LEU A 138 -11.75 19.33 5.80
N LEU A 139 -11.39 18.10 6.14
CA LEU A 139 -12.14 16.92 5.75
C LEU A 139 -13.50 16.90 6.48
N THR A 140 -14.54 16.51 5.75
CA THR A 140 -15.82 16.16 6.38
C THR A 140 -15.66 14.97 7.33
N PRO A 141 -16.62 14.71 8.25
CA PRO A 141 -16.52 13.56 9.15
C PRO A 141 -16.34 12.23 8.42
N VAL A 142 -17.05 12.03 7.30
CA VAL A 142 -16.98 10.81 6.48
C VAL A 142 -15.59 10.68 5.84
N GLU A 143 -15.09 11.75 5.22
CA GLU A 143 -13.75 11.75 4.62
C GLU A 143 -12.64 11.54 5.66
N SER A 144 -12.82 12.08 6.86
CA SER A 144 -11.89 11.87 7.99
C SER A 144 -11.84 10.39 8.39
N TYR A 145 -12.98 9.70 8.47
CA TYR A 145 -13.00 8.26 8.74
C TYR A 145 -12.27 7.47 7.64
N PHE A 146 -12.50 7.81 6.37
CA PHE A 146 -11.78 7.19 5.26
C PHE A 146 -10.28 7.47 5.32
N TRP A 147 -9.88 8.69 5.63
CA TRP A 147 -8.48 9.06 5.80
C TRP A 147 -7.81 8.24 6.91
N TYR A 148 -8.40 8.20 8.10
CA TYR A 148 -7.84 7.47 9.24
C TYR A 148 -7.80 5.96 8.98
N ALA A 149 -8.86 5.39 8.43
CA ALA A 149 -8.89 3.97 8.08
C ALA A 149 -7.84 3.63 7.03
N ALA A 150 -7.75 4.43 5.96
CA ALA A 150 -6.80 4.22 4.87
C ALA A 150 -5.34 4.36 5.33
N THR A 151 -4.99 5.47 5.99
CA THR A 151 -3.63 5.68 6.48
C THR A 151 -3.21 4.60 7.49
N THR A 152 -4.10 4.24 8.42
CA THR A 152 -3.83 3.19 9.42
C THR A 152 -3.63 1.83 8.76
N MET A 153 -4.54 1.42 7.88
CA MET A 153 -4.46 0.14 7.18
C MET A 153 -3.18 0.07 6.32
N ASN A 154 -2.88 1.13 5.58
CA ASN A 154 -1.68 1.20 4.74
C ASN A 154 -0.40 1.06 5.55
N LEU A 155 -0.22 1.88 6.60
CA LEU A 155 1.00 1.91 7.40
C LEU A 155 1.23 0.63 8.18
N ILE A 156 0.17 0.07 8.78
CA ILE A 156 0.25 -1.21 9.50
C ILE A 156 0.59 -2.34 8.53
N SER A 157 -0.12 -2.44 7.39
CA SER A 157 0.14 -3.51 6.42
C SER A 157 1.54 -3.44 5.82
N LEU A 158 2.02 -2.24 5.47
CA LEU A 158 3.41 -2.06 5.01
C LEU A 158 4.42 -2.48 6.09
N SER A 159 4.21 -2.06 7.34
CA SER A 159 5.10 -2.41 8.46
C SER A 159 5.12 -3.92 8.72
N LEU A 160 3.97 -4.58 8.66
CA LEU A 160 3.87 -6.03 8.83
C LEU A 160 4.60 -6.78 7.70
N VAL A 161 4.40 -6.37 6.45
CA VAL A 161 5.08 -6.98 5.30
C VAL A 161 6.60 -6.78 5.40
N MET A 162 7.07 -5.59 5.79
CA MET A 162 8.48 -5.30 5.99
C MET A 162 9.09 -6.12 7.12
N LEU A 163 8.47 -6.13 8.30
CA LEU A 163 8.93 -6.90 9.46
C LEU A 163 9.03 -8.40 9.12
N TYR A 164 8.01 -8.92 8.43
CA TYR A 164 7.98 -10.32 8.04
C TYR A 164 9.09 -10.67 7.04
N ASN A 165 9.33 -9.82 6.04
CA ASN A 165 10.40 -10.02 5.07
C ASN A 165 11.79 -10.04 5.75
N GLU A 166 12.01 -9.18 6.75
CA GLU A 166 13.30 -9.15 7.46
C GLU A 166 13.49 -10.39 8.36
N VAL A 167 12.45 -10.82 9.09
CA VAL A 167 12.48 -12.06 9.88
C VAL A 167 12.82 -13.27 8.99
N ARG A 168 12.25 -13.34 7.78
CA ARG A 168 12.54 -14.39 6.82
C ARG A 168 13.99 -14.36 6.36
N LYS A 169 14.50 -13.19 5.99
CA LYS A 169 15.88 -13.02 5.52
C LYS A 169 16.86 -13.57 6.56
N VAL A 170 16.65 -13.24 7.84
CA VAL A 170 17.46 -13.76 8.94
C VAL A 170 17.33 -15.28 9.09
N ARG A 171 16.11 -15.84 9.07
CA ARG A 171 15.91 -17.30 9.18
C ARG A 171 16.47 -18.10 8.00
N SER A 172 16.49 -17.55 6.79
CA SER A 172 17.03 -18.25 5.61
C SER A 172 18.55 -18.43 5.61
N VAL A 173 19.25 -17.67 6.46
CA VAL A 173 20.71 -17.70 6.62
C VAL A 173 21.14 -18.59 7.80
N SER A 174 20.20 -19.04 8.62
CA SER A 174 20.43 -19.87 9.82
C SER A 174 19.95 -21.30 9.63
#